data_AF-A0A8T4K011-F1
#
_entry.id   AF-A0A8T4K011-F1
#
_cell.length_a   1.000
_cell.length_b   1.000
_cell.length_c   1.000
_cell.angle_alpha   90.00
_cell.angle_beta   90.00
_cell.angle_gamma   90.00
#
_symmetry.space_group_name_H-M   'P 1'
#
loop_
_entity.id
_entity.type
_entity.pdbx_description
1 polymer ?
#
loop_
_entity_poly.entity_id
_entity_poly.type
_entity_poly.pdbx_seq_one_letter_code
_entity_poly.pdbx_strand_id
1 'polypeptide(L)'
;MDGQAGWILGLLALMTGGGLLAALWRKTNHGAFLGEVRRELKKERSWLRRGEYNAAMVKGRQNLELLLKSVADEIGIEIDNTAPSPAGQKGDGGASKNRKQSGRRRRKKPSNQPMTNQQFCRWLGEKGYLDRVSKWELNEIRIIGNKAVHENFDSKDEAWNQYNYLVDLVKIFSAQNWHHAERGKKAGRA
;
A
#
# COMPACT_ATOMS: atom_id res chain seq x y z
N MET A 1 32.85 36.68 30.92
CA MET A 1 31.78 35.69 31.24
C MET A 1 31.50 34.86 29.98
N ASP A 2 32.53 34.20 29.42
CA ASP A 2 32.53 33.96 27.95
C ASP A 2 32.47 32.49 27.54
N GLY A 3 32.56 31.55 28.48
CA GLY A 3 32.46 30.11 28.20
C GLY A 3 31.03 29.55 28.19
N GLN A 4 30.12 30.16 28.96
CA GLN A 4 28.76 29.64 29.16
C GLN A 4 27.81 30.05 28.03
N ALA A 5 28.00 31.23 27.45
CA ALA A 5 27.21 31.73 26.32
C ALA A 5 27.46 30.92 25.03
N GLY A 6 28.71 30.47 24.79
CA GLY A 6 29.06 29.64 23.64
C GLY A 6 28.42 28.25 23.67
N TRP A 7 28.34 27.63 24.85
CA TRP A 7 27.66 26.34 25.04
C TRP A 7 26.15 26.44 24.86
N ILE A 8 25.53 27.52 25.34
CA ILE A 8 24.09 27.76 25.18
C ILE A 8 23.76 28.04 23.70
N LEU A 9 24.57 28.83 23.00
CA LEU A 9 24.40 29.07 21.56
C LEU A 9 24.61 27.79 20.73
N GLY A 10 25.59 26.96 21.08
CA GLY A 10 25.81 25.66 20.45
C GLY A 10 24.64 24.69 20.65
N LEU A 11 24.08 24.64 21.86
CA LEU A 11 22.89 23.84 22.17
C LEU A 11 21.63 24.36 21.47
N LEU A 12 21.43 25.68 21.42
CA LEU A 12 20.29 26.29 20.74
C LEU A 12 20.35 26.04 19.22
N ALA A 13 21.54 26.14 18.62
CA ALA A 13 21.79 25.84 17.22
C ALA A 13 21.63 24.34 16.89
N LEU A 14 22.03 23.44 17.79
CA LEU A 14 21.79 21.99 17.66
C LEU A 14 20.31 21.63 17.76
N MET A 15 19.57 22.27 18.67
CA MET A 15 18.13 22.02 18.87
C MET A 15 17.29 22.58 17.73
N THR A 16 17.57 23.80 17.26
CA THR A 16 16.86 24.41 16.12
C THR A 16 17.30 23.82 14.79
N GLY A 17 18.60 23.64 14.57
CA GLY A 17 19.15 23.03 13.37
C GLY A 17 18.78 21.55 13.25
N GLY A 18 18.87 20.78 14.33
CA GLY A 18 18.48 19.36 14.38
C GLY A 18 16.97 19.17 14.23
N GLY A 19 16.15 20.02 14.85
CA GLY A 19 14.69 20.00 14.69
C GLY A 19 14.24 20.34 13.27
N LEU A 20 14.85 21.37 12.66
CA LEU A 20 14.59 21.73 11.26
C LEU A 20 15.08 20.66 10.30
N LEU A 21 16.26 20.09 10.51
CA LEU A 21 16.77 18.97 9.72
C LEU A 21 15.91 17.73 9.86
N ALA A 22 15.44 17.38 11.06
CA ALA A 22 14.54 16.25 11.27
C ALA A 22 13.15 16.48 10.65
N ALA A 23 12.63 17.71 10.72
CA ALA A 23 11.38 18.08 10.07
C ALA A 23 11.50 18.06 8.54
N LEU A 24 12.61 18.58 7.99
CA LEU A 24 12.94 18.51 6.57
C LEU A 24 13.16 17.06 6.14
N TRP A 25 13.86 16.26 6.93
CA TRP A 25 14.11 14.85 6.67
C TRP A 25 12.80 14.07 6.62
N ARG A 26 11.92 14.20 7.64
CA ARG A 26 10.56 13.63 7.61
C ARG A 26 9.75 14.09 6.39
N LYS A 27 9.85 15.37 6.02
CA LYS A 27 9.16 15.94 4.85
C LYS A 27 9.72 15.41 3.52
N THR A 28 11.00 15.05 3.45
CA THR A 28 11.61 14.43 2.26
C THR A 28 11.54 12.91 2.23
N ASN A 29 11.26 12.26 3.37
CA ASN A 29 11.37 10.82 3.53
C ASN A 29 10.00 10.12 3.57
N HIS A 30 8.96 10.71 2.94
CA HIS A 30 7.60 10.15 2.83
C HIS A 30 7.56 8.73 2.21
N GLY A 31 8.64 8.24 1.61
CA GLY A 31 8.74 6.88 1.07
C GLY A 31 9.67 5.94 1.85
N ALA A 32 10.18 6.31 3.02
CA ALA A 32 11.10 5.46 3.81
C ALA A 32 10.49 4.11 4.18
N PHE A 33 9.19 4.09 4.48
CA PHE A 33 8.46 2.86 4.84
C PHE A 33 8.47 1.83 3.70
N LEU A 34 8.71 2.26 2.45
CA LEU A 34 8.86 1.39 1.28
C LEU A 34 10.30 0.90 1.04
N GLY A 35 11.23 1.16 1.96
CA GLY A 35 12.62 0.75 1.83
C GLY A 35 12.79 -0.76 1.61
N GLU A 36 11.99 -1.56 2.31
CA GLU A 36 11.99 -3.02 2.15
C GLU A 36 11.45 -3.45 0.78
N VAL A 37 10.34 -2.87 0.32
CA VAL A 37 9.77 -3.15 -1.00
C VAL A 37 10.78 -2.84 -2.10
N ARG A 38 11.45 -1.68 -2.02
CA ARG A 38 12.48 -1.28 -3.00
C ARG A 38 13.65 -2.26 -3.04
N ARG A 39 14.02 -2.86 -1.90
CA ARG A 39 15.06 -3.89 -1.83
C ARG A 39 14.60 -5.19 -2.49
N GLU A 40 13.37 -5.63 -2.24
CA GLU A 40 12.83 -6.84 -2.87
C GLU A 40 12.62 -6.68 -4.38
N LEU A 41 12.24 -5.49 -4.86
CA LEU A 41 12.17 -5.19 -6.30
C LEU A 41 13.53 -5.30 -7.00
N LYS A 42 14.65 -5.01 -6.31
CA LYS A 42 15.99 -5.26 -6.88
C LYS A 42 16.26 -6.75 -7.09
N LYS A 43 15.75 -7.61 -6.21
CA LYS A 43 15.87 -9.06 -6.34
C LYS A 43 15.03 -9.58 -7.51
N GLU A 44 13.78 -9.15 -7.60
CA GLU A 44 12.89 -9.47 -8.72
C GLU A 44 13.51 -9.06 -10.07
N ARG A 45 14.04 -7.83 -10.16
CA ARG A 45 14.77 -7.37 -11.36
C ARG A 45 15.98 -8.24 -11.70
N SER A 46 16.67 -8.77 -10.69
CA SER A 46 17.78 -9.70 -10.91
C SER A 46 17.30 -11.00 -11.54
N TRP A 47 16.17 -11.54 -11.10
CA TRP A 47 15.57 -12.76 -11.63
C TRP A 47 15.08 -12.57 -13.07
N LEU A 48 14.44 -11.44 -13.38
CA LEU A 48 14.05 -11.08 -14.75
C LEU A 48 15.23 -11.04 -15.72
N ARG A 49 16.38 -10.48 -15.28
CA ARG A 49 17.60 -10.43 -16.10
C ARG A 49 18.23 -11.80 -16.34
N ARG A 50 18.02 -12.75 -15.43
CA ARG A 50 18.48 -14.14 -15.56
C ARG A 50 17.53 -15.02 -16.38
N GLY A 51 16.38 -14.49 -16.80
CA GLY A 51 15.36 -15.26 -17.50
C GLY A 51 14.49 -16.14 -16.60
N GLU A 52 14.56 -15.96 -15.28
CA GLU A 52 13.75 -16.70 -14.31
C GLU A 52 12.36 -16.06 -14.18
N TYR A 53 11.58 -16.07 -15.27
CA TYR A 53 10.32 -15.31 -15.36
C TYR A 53 9.24 -15.81 -14.41
N ASN A 54 9.05 -17.12 -14.27
CA ASN A 54 8.09 -17.67 -13.30
C ASN A 54 8.42 -17.24 -11.86
N ALA A 55 9.67 -17.45 -11.42
CA ALA A 55 10.12 -17.07 -10.09
C ALA A 55 9.99 -15.56 -9.86
N ALA A 56 10.35 -14.74 -10.85
CA ALA A 56 10.16 -13.31 -10.81
C ALA A 56 8.67 -12.94 -10.62
N MET A 57 7.76 -13.63 -11.31
CA MET A 57 6.33 -13.33 -11.21
C MET A 57 5.71 -13.76 -9.86
N VAL A 58 6.14 -14.90 -9.34
CA VAL A 58 5.79 -15.34 -7.97
C VAL A 58 6.31 -14.32 -6.96
N LYS A 59 7.53 -13.81 -7.16
CA LYS A 59 8.11 -12.77 -6.30
C LYS A 59 7.37 -11.44 -6.42
N GLY A 60 6.97 -11.04 -7.62
CA GLY A 60 6.17 -9.84 -7.86
C GLY A 60 4.88 -9.85 -7.07
N ARG A 61 4.19 -11.00 -7.00
CA ARG A 61 3.02 -11.17 -6.12
C ARG A 61 3.34 -10.94 -4.65
N GLN A 62 4.43 -11.52 -4.15
CA GLN A 62 4.86 -11.32 -2.75
C GLN A 62 5.24 -9.87 -2.48
N ASN A 63 5.92 -9.22 -3.43
CA ASN A 63 6.30 -7.82 -3.36
C ASN A 63 5.07 -6.90 -3.31
N LEU A 64 3.98 -7.28 -3.98
CA LEU A 64 2.70 -6.58 -3.86
C LEU A 64 2.10 -6.70 -2.46
N GLU A 65 2.10 -7.89 -1.88
CA GLU A 65 1.58 -8.10 -0.52
C GLU A 65 2.41 -7.32 0.51
N LEU A 66 3.73 -7.33 0.36
CA LEU A 66 4.63 -6.53 1.17
C LEU A 66 4.35 -5.03 1.00
N LEU A 67 4.16 -4.55 -0.23
CA LEU A 67 3.81 -3.16 -0.50
C LEU A 67 2.53 -2.74 0.22
N LEU A 68 1.48 -3.55 0.09
CA LEU A 68 0.20 -3.30 0.76
C LEU A 68 0.34 -3.29 2.28
N LYS A 69 1.12 -4.22 2.84
CA LYS A 69 1.41 -4.26 4.27
C LYS A 69 2.15 -3.01 4.74
N SER A 70 3.23 -2.61 4.06
CA SER A 70 3.99 -1.40 4.42
C SER A 70 3.11 -0.15 4.35
N VAL A 71 2.23 -0.04 3.35
CA VAL A 71 1.27 1.06 3.25
C VAL A 71 0.23 1.03 4.38
N ALA A 72 -0.26 -0.16 4.75
CA ALA A 72 -1.22 -0.28 5.84
C ALA A 72 -0.60 0.07 7.19
N ASP A 73 0.64 -0.37 7.44
CA ASP A 73 1.41 -0.03 8.63
C ASP A 73 1.62 1.49 8.74
N GLU A 74 1.95 2.18 7.63
CA GLU A 74 2.09 3.64 7.57
C GLU A 74 0.77 4.37 7.90
N ILE A 75 -0.37 3.82 7.50
CA ILE A 75 -1.71 4.38 7.77
C ILE A 75 -2.23 3.98 9.17
N GLY A 76 -1.62 2.98 9.81
CA GLY A 76 -2.08 2.39 11.07
C GLY A 76 -3.29 1.46 10.92
N ILE A 77 -3.40 0.77 9.78
CA ILE A 77 -4.41 -0.26 9.52
C ILE A 77 -3.75 -1.63 9.59
N GLU A 78 -4.29 -2.52 10.43
CA GLU A 78 -3.81 -3.90 10.52
C GLU A 78 -4.34 -4.72 9.34
N ILE A 79 -3.43 -5.40 8.63
CA ILE A 79 -3.79 -6.39 7.60
C ILE A 79 -3.74 -7.79 8.21
N ASP A 80 -4.88 -8.48 8.18
CA ASP A 80 -4.99 -9.90 8.51
C ASP A 80 -5.64 -10.64 7.35
N ASN A 81 -4.85 -11.47 6.67
CA ASN A 81 -5.33 -12.30 5.57
C ASN A 81 -5.95 -13.64 6.05
N THR A 82 -5.91 -13.93 7.34
CA THR A 82 -6.57 -15.07 7.98
C THR A 82 -7.98 -14.74 8.47
N ALA A 83 -8.30 -13.45 8.61
CA ALA A 83 -9.64 -12.99 8.94
C ALA A 83 -10.66 -13.50 7.90
N PRO A 84 -11.82 -14.04 8.35
CA PRO A 84 -12.79 -14.63 7.45
C PRO A 84 -13.26 -13.59 6.42
N SER A 85 -12.94 -13.84 5.16
CA SER A 85 -13.44 -13.03 4.06
C SER A 85 -14.97 -13.14 4.08
N PRO A 86 -15.74 -12.02 4.02
CA PRO A 86 -17.21 -12.07 4.06
C PRO A 86 -17.81 -12.85 2.87
N ALA A 87 -17.01 -13.19 1.86
CA ALA A 87 -17.37 -14.08 0.78
C ALA A 87 -17.45 -15.57 1.19
N GLY A 88 -16.85 -15.97 2.32
CA GLY A 88 -16.87 -17.34 2.85
C GLY A 88 -18.05 -17.65 3.76
N GLN A 89 -18.85 -16.66 4.15
CA GLN A 89 -20.09 -16.85 4.93
C GLN A 89 -21.31 -16.87 4.00
N LYS A 90 -21.31 -17.77 3.02
CA LYS A 90 -22.53 -18.18 2.31
C LYS A 90 -22.53 -19.68 2.18
N GLY A 91 -22.93 -20.31 3.27
CA GLY A 91 -23.12 -21.75 3.36
C GLY A 91 -23.33 -22.12 4.80
N ASP A 92 -24.55 -21.93 5.31
CA ASP A 92 -25.39 -23.04 5.75
C ASP A 92 -26.61 -22.54 6.58
N GLY A 93 -27.77 -23.15 6.33
CA GLY A 93 -28.93 -23.29 7.22
C GLY A 93 -29.59 -22.08 7.93
N GLY A 94 -30.74 -21.65 7.38
CA GLY A 94 -31.97 -21.52 8.19
C GLY A 94 -32.36 -20.17 8.86
N ALA A 95 -33.58 -19.74 8.55
CA ALA A 95 -34.50 -18.90 9.34
C ALA A 95 -34.36 -17.35 9.36
N SER A 96 -35.28 -16.72 8.61
CA SER A 96 -36.22 -15.67 9.05
C SER A 96 -35.69 -14.40 9.77
N LYS A 97 -35.77 -13.24 9.09
CA LYS A 97 -36.79 -12.20 9.34
C LYS A 97 -36.50 -10.91 8.59
N ASN A 98 -37.56 -10.41 7.97
CA ASN A 98 -37.83 -9.05 7.55
C ASN A 98 -37.10 -7.97 8.39
N ARG A 99 -36.25 -7.14 7.77
CA ARG A 99 -36.03 -5.75 8.22
C ARG A 99 -35.63 -4.84 7.07
N LYS A 100 -36.64 -4.17 6.51
CA LYS A 100 -36.48 -2.90 5.79
C LYS A 100 -35.77 -1.91 6.72
N GLN A 101 -34.61 -1.40 6.30
CA GLN A 101 -34.10 -0.12 6.77
C GLN A 101 -33.31 0.58 5.66
N SER A 102 -34.03 1.43 4.93
CA SER A 102 -33.48 2.60 4.26
C SER A 102 -32.90 3.57 5.29
N GLY A 103 -31.71 4.10 5.05
CA GLY A 103 -31.26 5.32 5.73
C GLY A 103 -29.79 5.34 6.13
N ARG A 104 -29.05 6.25 5.49
CA ARG A 104 -27.68 6.69 5.83
C ARG A 104 -26.59 5.61 5.77
N ARG A 105 -25.84 5.65 4.66
CA ARG A 105 -24.45 5.18 4.58
C ARG A 105 -23.64 5.81 5.71
N ARG A 106 -23.60 5.15 6.87
CA ARG A 106 -22.67 5.47 7.94
C ARG A 106 -21.28 5.29 7.34
N ARG A 107 -20.55 6.39 7.21
CA ARG A 107 -19.09 6.42 7.08
C ARG A 107 -18.54 5.68 8.30
N LYS A 108 -18.45 4.35 8.25
CA LYS A 108 -17.72 3.59 9.24
C LYS A 108 -16.27 4.07 9.13
N LYS A 109 -15.73 4.63 10.22
CA LYS A 109 -14.29 4.61 10.45
C LYS A 109 -13.79 3.19 10.18
N PRO A 110 -12.54 2.98 9.73
CA PRO A 110 -11.97 1.63 9.75
C PRO A 110 -12.29 1.08 11.14
N SER A 111 -13.03 -0.02 11.17
CA SER A 111 -13.20 -0.77 12.40
C SER A 111 -11.81 -0.98 12.97
N ASN A 112 -11.62 -1.02 14.30
CA ASN A 112 -10.40 -1.59 14.90
C ASN A 112 -10.28 -3.10 14.59
N GLN A 113 -10.84 -3.55 13.47
CA GLN A 113 -10.87 -4.92 13.00
C GLN A 113 -9.90 -5.01 11.84
N PRO A 114 -8.97 -5.98 11.88
CA PRO A 114 -8.05 -6.24 10.80
C PRO A 114 -8.77 -6.39 9.46
N MET A 115 -8.12 -5.93 8.39
CA MET A 115 -8.64 -6.02 7.02
C MET A 115 -7.83 -7.02 6.20
N THR A 116 -8.48 -7.79 5.32
CA THR A 116 -7.73 -8.58 4.32
C THR A 116 -7.10 -7.67 3.27
N ASN A 117 -6.08 -8.14 2.54
CA ASN A 117 -5.46 -7.43 1.41
C ASN A 117 -6.50 -6.92 0.39
N GLN A 118 -7.53 -7.72 0.11
CA GLN A 118 -8.61 -7.34 -0.81
C GLN A 118 -9.48 -6.20 -0.24
N GLN A 119 -9.82 -6.28 1.06
CA GLN A 119 -10.58 -5.23 1.72
C GLN A 119 -9.77 -3.93 1.80
N PHE A 120 -8.46 -4.03 2.07
CA PHE A 120 -7.56 -2.90 2.10
C PHE A 120 -7.44 -2.22 0.73
N CYS A 121 -7.28 -2.98 -0.36
CA CYS A 121 -7.27 -2.42 -1.73
C CYS A 121 -8.57 -1.70 -2.07
N ARG A 122 -9.73 -2.25 -1.67
CA ARG A 122 -11.03 -1.58 -1.83
C ARG A 122 -11.06 -0.26 -1.05
N TRP A 123 -10.61 -0.28 0.21
CA TRP A 123 -10.55 0.91 1.06
C TRP A 123 -9.65 2.00 0.46
N LEU A 124 -8.45 1.66 -0.03
CA LEU A 124 -7.56 2.59 -0.73
C LEU A 124 -8.26 3.24 -1.93
N GLY A 125 -9.02 2.44 -2.68
CA GLY A 125 -9.80 2.90 -3.82
C GLY A 125 -10.98 3.81 -3.47
N GLU A 126 -11.65 3.57 -2.34
CA GLU A 126 -12.77 4.38 -1.84
C GLU A 126 -12.30 5.72 -1.26
N LYS A 127 -11.11 5.73 -0.66
CA LYS A 127 -10.48 6.96 -0.12
C LYS A 127 -9.81 7.82 -1.18
N GLY A 128 -9.71 7.32 -2.41
CA GLY A 128 -9.07 8.04 -3.51
C GLY A 128 -7.54 8.01 -3.47
N TYR A 129 -6.95 7.06 -2.74
CA TYR A 129 -5.51 6.78 -2.79
C TYR A 129 -5.11 6.06 -4.08
N LEU A 130 -6.05 5.32 -4.68
CA LEU A 130 -5.85 4.64 -5.95
C LEU A 130 -6.71 5.28 -7.03
N ASP A 131 -6.07 5.72 -8.10
CA ASP A 131 -6.74 6.11 -9.33
C ASP A 131 -7.17 4.87 -10.13
N ARG A 132 -7.77 5.07 -11.31
CA ARG A 132 -8.25 3.96 -12.14
C ARG A 132 -7.10 3.05 -12.60
N VAL A 133 -5.95 3.63 -12.95
CA VAL A 133 -4.80 2.88 -13.48
C VAL A 133 -4.17 2.05 -12.37
N SER A 134 -3.89 2.63 -11.20
CA SER A 134 -3.31 1.91 -10.07
C SER A 134 -4.18 0.73 -9.61
N LYS A 135 -5.51 0.88 -9.65
CA LYS A 135 -6.44 -0.22 -9.34
C LYS A 135 -6.31 -1.38 -10.32
N TRP A 136 -6.12 -1.07 -11.61
CA TRP A 136 -5.93 -2.07 -12.65
C TRP A 136 -4.57 -2.76 -12.48
N GLU A 137 -3.49 -2.00 -12.30
CA GLU A 137 -2.13 -2.51 -12.07
C GLU A 137 -2.06 -3.47 -10.88
N LEU A 138 -2.66 -3.10 -9.75
CA LEU A 138 -2.80 -3.97 -8.56
C LEU A 138 -3.44 -5.31 -8.90
N ASN A 139 -4.51 -5.28 -9.70
CA ASN A 139 -5.23 -6.49 -10.07
C ASN A 139 -4.43 -7.34 -11.07
N GLU A 140 -3.76 -6.72 -12.04
CA GLU A 140 -2.91 -7.43 -13.01
C GLU A 140 -1.76 -8.14 -12.31
N ILE A 141 -1.06 -7.48 -11.38
CA ILE A 141 0.02 -8.11 -10.62
C ILE A 141 -0.46 -9.35 -9.88
N ARG A 142 -1.67 -9.30 -9.32
CA ARG A 142 -2.29 -10.45 -8.64
C ARG A 142 -2.64 -11.57 -9.63
N ILE A 143 -3.21 -11.25 -10.79
CA ILE A 143 -3.57 -12.25 -11.81
C ILE A 143 -2.32 -12.94 -12.35
N ILE A 144 -1.32 -12.16 -12.78
CA ILE A 144 -0.05 -12.67 -13.31
C ILE A 144 0.65 -13.55 -12.26
N GLY A 145 0.72 -13.07 -11.02
CA GLY A 145 1.30 -13.82 -9.92
C GLY A 145 0.56 -15.12 -9.61
N ASN A 146 -0.78 -15.13 -9.66
CA ASN A 146 -1.58 -16.33 -9.47
C ASN A 146 -1.32 -17.36 -10.57
N LYS A 147 -1.26 -16.94 -11.84
CA LYS A 147 -0.91 -17.82 -12.96
C LYS A 147 0.49 -18.41 -12.76
N ALA A 148 1.47 -17.60 -12.37
CA ALA A 148 2.83 -18.08 -12.11
C ALA A 148 2.86 -19.14 -10.99
N VAL A 149 2.14 -18.93 -9.88
CA VAL A 149 2.09 -19.86 -8.74
C VAL A 149 1.36 -21.17 -9.08
N HIS A 150 0.24 -21.09 -9.79
CA HIS A 150 -0.68 -22.23 -9.92
C HIS A 150 -0.56 -22.97 -11.27
N GLU A 151 -0.06 -22.31 -12.30
CA GLU A 151 -0.01 -22.85 -13.67
C GLU A 151 1.42 -22.97 -14.20
N ASN A 152 2.44 -22.67 -13.38
CA ASN A 152 3.85 -22.60 -13.79
C ASN A 152 4.08 -21.69 -15.01
N PHE A 153 3.27 -20.63 -15.14
CA PHE A 153 3.34 -19.67 -16.23
C PHE A 153 4.66 -18.89 -16.21
N ASP A 154 5.33 -18.74 -17.35
CA ASP A 154 6.72 -18.24 -17.45
C ASP A 154 6.94 -17.20 -18.57
N SER A 155 5.89 -16.47 -18.96
CA SER A 155 6.00 -15.43 -20.00
C SER A 155 6.93 -14.28 -19.61
N LYS A 156 7.91 -13.99 -20.48
CA LYS A 156 8.84 -12.86 -20.36
C LYS A 156 8.13 -11.50 -20.28
N ASP A 157 7.18 -11.27 -21.19
CA ASP A 157 6.54 -9.97 -21.34
C ASP A 157 5.65 -9.65 -20.15
N GLU A 158 4.88 -10.63 -19.68
CA GLU A 158 4.05 -10.53 -18.48
C GLU A 158 4.91 -10.29 -17.23
N ALA A 159 6.06 -10.96 -17.12
CA ALA A 159 6.97 -10.77 -16.00
C ALA A 159 7.56 -9.35 -15.95
N TRP A 160 7.96 -8.79 -17.10
CA TRP A 160 8.42 -7.41 -17.16
C TRP A 160 7.29 -6.40 -16.92
N ASN A 161 6.08 -6.66 -17.43
CA ASN A 161 4.92 -5.82 -17.20
C ASN A 161 4.56 -5.77 -15.71
N GLN A 162 4.48 -6.92 -15.04
CA GLN A 162 4.21 -7.00 -13.61
C GLN A 162 5.24 -6.21 -12.78
N TYR A 163 6.52 -6.33 -13.11
CA TYR A 163 7.57 -5.56 -12.45
C TYR A 163 7.40 -4.05 -12.63
N ASN A 164 7.07 -3.61 -13.85
CA ASN A 164 6.84 -2.20 -14.13
C ASN A 164 5.63 -1.66 -13.36
N TYR A 165 4.52 -2.41 -13.31
CA TYR A 165 3.35 -2.06 -12.51
C TYR A 165 3.71 -1.90 -11.03
N LEU A 166 4.51 -2.82 -10.46
CA LEU A 166 4.97 -2.70 -9.07
C LEU A 166 5.83 -1.46 -8.83
N VAL A 167 6.76 -1.18 -9.75
CA VAL A 167 7.61 0.00 -9.69
C VAL A 167 6.77 1.29 -9.71
N ASP A 168 5.75 1.33 -10.55
CA ASP A 168 4.87 2.50 -10.66
C ASP A 168 3.99 2.67 -9.42
N LEU A 169 3.42 1.59 -8.87
CA LEU A 169 2.72 1.62 -7.59
C LEU A 169 3.62 2.11 -6.45
N VAL A 170 4.88 1.67 -6.38
CA VAL A 170 5.85 2.17 -5.37
C VAL A 170 6.12 3.66 -5.52
N LYS A 171 6.21 4.18 -6.75
CA LYS A 171 6.37 5.62 -6.98
C LYS A 171 5.15 6.38 -6.49
N ILE A 172 3.95 5.96 -6.90
CA ILE A 172 2.67 6.56 -6.52
C ILE A 172 2.54 6.61 -5.00
N PHE A 173 2.72 5.47 -4.32
CA PHE A 173 2.62 5.39 -2.87
C PHE A 173 3.72 6.15 -2.12
N SER A 174 4.91 6.29 -2.69
CA SER A 174 5.98 7.10 -2.10
C SER A 174 5.75 8.60 -2.23
N ALA A 175 5.03 9.02 -3.28
CA ALA A 175 4.67 10.41 -3.53
C ALA A 175 3.34 10.80 -2.85
N GLN A 176 2.60 9.81 -2.35
CA GLN A 176 1.29 10.00 -1.75
C GLN A 176 1.39 10.72 -0.40
N ASN A 177 0.49 11.68 -0.17
CA ASN A 177 0.31 12.26 1.15
C ASN A 177 -0.79 11.52 1.91
N TRP A 178 -0.39 10.58 2.76
CA TRP A 178 -1.27 9.68 3.51
C TRP A 178 -2.15 10.36 4.57
N HIS A 179 -1.86 11.62 4.93
CA HIS A 179 -2.66 12.40 5.88
C HIS A 179 -3.73 13.29 5.21
N HIS A 180 -3.73 13.40 3.87
CA HIS A 180 -4.67 14.23 3.10
C HIS A 180 -5.40 13.44 2.01
N ALA A 181 -6.16 12.41 2.38
CA ALA A 181 -7.14 11.82 1.47
C ALA A 181 -8.50 12.51 1.53
N GLU A 182 -8.63 13.62 0.81
CA GLU A 182 -9.91 14.08 0.29
C GLU A 182 -9.75 14.65 -1.13
N ARG A 183 -9.54 13.76 -2.11
CA ARG A 183 -9.89 14.08 -3.51
C ARG A 183 -10.63 12.92 -4.16
N GLY A 184 -11.74 12.52 -3.54
CA GLY A 184 -12.87 12.07 -4.32
C GLY A 184 -13.38 13.26 -5.12
N LYS A 185 -12.87 13.47 -6.34
CA LYS A 185 -13.52 14.38 -7.29
C LYS A 185 -14.98 13.93 -7.35
N LYS A 186 -15.89 14.77 -6.86
CA LYS A 186 -17.26 14.80 -7.34
C LYS A 186 -17.13 14.85 -8.86
N ALA A 187 -17.42 13.74 -9.53
CA ALA A 187 -17.70 13.78 -10.96
C ALA A 187 -18.76 14.87 -11.11
N GLY A 188 -18.41 15.92 -11.84
CA GLY A 188 -19.28 17.04 -12.11
C GLY A 188 -20.58 16.48 -12.66
N ARG A 189 -21.67 16.77 -11.94
CA ARG A 189 -22.98 16.91 -12.53
C ARG A 189 -22.82 17.97 -13.63
N ALA A 190 -22.86 17.55 -14.88
CA ALA A 190 -23.22 18.37 -16.02
C ALA A 190 -24.50 17.76 -16.57
#